data_AF-A0A7Y2AEC6-F1
#
_entry.id   AF-A0A7Y2AEC6-F1
#
_cell.length_a   1.000
_cell.length_b   1.000
_cell.length_c   1.000
_cell.angle_alpha   90.00
_cell.angle_beta   90.00
_cell.angle_gamma   90.00
#
_symmetry.space_group_name_H-M   'P 1'
#
loop_
_entity.id
_entity.type
_entity.pdbx_description
1 polymer ?
#
loop_
_entity_poly.entity_id
_entity_poly.type
_entity_poly.pdbx_seq_one_letter_code
_entity_poly.pdbx_strand_id
1 'polypeptide(L)'
;MNDGPGSSVSSGGLSLAQRLRDGSSSAWPEFVRLYGPLLDHWCRSANVPPDAIADVAQDIFVSAFRGLGRFDPTGPDATFRGWLWTVARSRIMDYHRRQKRSTAGVGGSTAYGNLQSLADPI
;
A
#
# COMPACT_ATOMS: atom_id res chain seq x y z
N MET A 1 -44.39 -12.16 -18.32
CA MET A 1 -44.13 -11.22 -17.21
C MET A 1 -42.64 -11.15 -16.96
N ASN A 2 -42.06 -9.99 -17.29
CA ASN A 2 -40.81 -9.38 -16.81
C ASN A 2 -39.44 -10.02 -17.12
N ASP A 3 -38.81 -9.48 -18.17
CA ASP A 3 -37.43 -8.92 -18.29
C ASP A 3 -36.32 -9.46 -17.35
N GLY A 4 -35.17 -9.96 -17.83
CA GLY A 4 -34.09 -9.19 -18.47
C GLY A 4 -32.71 -9.67 -17.93
N PRO A 5 -31.58 -9.32 -18.56
CA PRO A 5 -30.42 -10.21 -18.73
C PRO A 5 -29.38 -10.18 -17.59
N GLY A 6 -28.87 -11.35 -17.22
CA GLY A 6 -27.70 -11.52 -16.35
C GLY A 6 -26.45 -10.95 -17.03
N SER A 7 -25.90 -9.91 -16.41
CA SER A 7 -25.03 -8.92 -17.00
C SER A 7 -23.71 -9.45 -17.55
N SER A 8 -23.34 -8.89 -18.71
CA SER A 8 -22.03 -8.93 -19.32
C SER A 8 -20.94 -8.47 -18.34
N VAL A 9 -20.06 -9.39 -17.95
CA VAL A 9 -18.89 -9.12 -17.09
C VAL A 9 -17.80 -8.50 -17.97
N SER A 10 -17.93 -7.21 -18.28
CA SER A 10 -16.91 -6.45 -19.02
C SER A 10 -17.04 -4.95 -18.72
N SER A 11 -16.57 -4.53 -17.54
CA SER A 11 -16.24 -3.14 -17.15
C SER A 11 -15.68 -3.11 -15.71
N GLY A 12 -14.63 -3.88 -15.43
CA GLY A 12 -14.27 -4.28 -14.05
C GLY A 12 -13.56 -3.23 -13.18
N GLY A 13 -12.93 -2.20 -13.75
CA GLY A 13 -12.10 -1.26 -12.98
C GLY A 13 -12.88 -0.16 -12.26
N LEU A 14 -13.80 0.50 -12.98
CA LEU A 14 -14.64 1.58 -12.43
C LEU A 14 -15.67 1.04 -11.45
N SER A 15 -16.29 -0.11 -11.78
CA SER A 15 -17.24 -0.80 -10.90
C SER A 15 -16.59 -1.34 -9.62
N LEU A 16 -15.33 -1.78 -9.66
CA LEU A 16 -14.61 -2.18 -8.46
C LEU A 16 -14.27 -0.98 -7.57
N ALA A 17 -13.74 0.10 -8.14
CA ALA A 17 -13.41 1.31 -7.38
C ALA A 17 -14.65 1.92 -6.70
N GLN A 18 -15.78 1.98 -7.41
CA GLN A 18 -17.06 2.43 -6.84
C GLN A 18 -17.54 1.53 -5.71
N ARG A 19 -17.60 0.20 -5.93
CA ARG A 19 -18.02 -0.75 -4.88
C ARG A 19 -17.11 -0.73 -3.65
N LEU A 20 -15.81 -0.47 -3.83
CA LEU A 20 -14.88 -0.29 -2.72
C LEU A 20 -15.15 1.00 -1.94
N ARG A 21 -15.51 2.12 -2.60
CA ARG A 21 -15.94 3.35 -1.92
C ARG A 21 -17.24 3.17 -1.16
N ASP A 22 -18.18 2.43 -1.73
CA ASP A 22 -19.50 2.17 -1.13
C ASP A 22 -19.43 1.15 0.04
N GLY A 23 -18.23 0.67 0.38
CA GLY A 23 -18.02 -0.24 1.50
C GLY A 23 -18.59 -1.64 1.26
N SER A 24 -18.78 -2.04 -0.01
CA SER A 24 -19.27 -3.37 -0.34
C SER A 24 -18.32 -4.45 0.19
N SER A 25 -18.85 -5.34 1.03
CA SER A 25 -18.08 -6.41 1.69
C SER A 25 -17.44 -7.38 0.70
N SER A 26 -17.99 -7.54 -0.51
CA SER A 26 -17.44 -8.40 -1.56
C SER A 26 -16.36 -7.74 -2.42
N ALA A 27 -16.27 -6.41 -2.41
CA ALA A 27 -15.34 -5.67 -3.25
C ALA A 27 -13.89 -5.76 -2.76
N TRP A 28 -13.69 -5.80 -1.44
CA TRP A 28 -12.35 -5.89 -0.85
C TRP A 28 -11.63 -7.22 -1.15
N PRO A 29 -12.24 -8.40 -0.95
CA PRO A 29 -11.62 -9.67 -1.33
C PRO A 29 -11.34 -9.78 -2.83
N GLU A 30 -12.21 -9.20 -3.67
CA GLU A 30 -12.00 -9.13 -5.12
C GLU A 30 -10.81 -8.24 -5.48
N PHE A 31 -10.67 -7.08 -4.85
CA PHE A 31 -9.54 -6.19 -5.03
C PHE A 31 -8.21 -6.85 -4.66
N VAL A 32 -8.15 -7.50 -3.50
CA VAL A 32 -6.94 -8.22 -3.07
C VAL A 32 -6.60 -9.36 -4.04
N ARG A 33 -7.59 -10.13 -4.48
CA ARG A 33 -7.38 -11.24 -5.43
C ARG A 33 -6.88 -10.76 -6.80
N LEU A 34 -7.45 -9.69 -7.33
CA LEU A 34 -7.10 -9.17 -8.65
C LEU A 34 -5.74 -8.47 -8.66
N TYR A 35 -5.45 -7.68 -7.62
CA TYR A 35 -4.26 -6.83 -7.60
C TYR A 35 -3.10 -7.40 -6.80
N GLY A 36 -3.32 -8.40 -5.93
CA GLY A 36 -2.26 -9.04 -5.15
C GLY A 36 -1.07 -9.51 -6.00
N PRO A 37 -1.27 -10.31 -7.08
CA PRO A 37 -0.18 -10.73 -7.96
C PRO A 37 0.53 -9.56 -8.66
N LEU A 38 -0.20 -8.49 -8.98
CA LEU A 38 0.37 -7.30 -9.60
C LEU A 38 1.24 -6.50 -8.61
N LEU A 39 0.77 -6.35 -7.37
CA LEU A 39 1.53 -5.68 -6.31
C LEU A 39 2.80 -6.47 -5.96
N ASP A 40 2.72 -7.80 -5.88
CA ASP A 40 3.89 -8.66 -5.69
C ASP A 40 4.90 -8.45 -6.83
N HIS A 41 4.47 -8.49 -8.09
CA HIS A 41 5.33 -8.23 -9.24
C HIS A 41 6.01 -6.85 -9.17
N TRP A 42 5.27 -5.81 -8.79
CA TRP A 42 5.80 -4.46 -8.61
C TRP A 42 6.82 -4.35 -7.48
N CYS A 43 6.55 -4.99 -6.33
CA CYS A 43 7.48 -5.01 -5.20
C CYS A 43 8.79 -5.72 -5.59
N ARG A 44 8.71 -6.87 -6.27
CA ARG A 44 9.89 -7.60 -6.78
C ARG A 44 10.67 -6.76 -7.79
N SER A 45 9.98 -6.13 -8.73
CA SER A 45 10.61 -5.25 -9.73
C SER A 45 11.30 -4.04 -9.10
N ALA A 46 10.85 -3.61 -7.92
CA ALA A 46 11.47 -2.55 -7.13
C ALA A 46 12.45 -3.06 -6.06
N ASN A 47 12.88 -4.32 -6.17
CA ASN A 47 13.92 -4.92 -5.32
C ASN A 47 13.57 -4.97 -3.83
N VAL A 48 12.27 -5.07 -3.49
CA VAL A 48 11.80 -5.38 -2.14
C VAL A 48 12.09 -6.86 -1.85
N PRO A 49 12.70 -7.21 -0.71
CA PRO A 49 13.04 -8.58 -0.40
C PRO A 49 11.77 -9.42 -0.13
N PRO A 50 11.77 -10.73 -0.47
CA PRO A 50 10.56 -11.56 -0.46
C PRO A 50 9.79 -11.60 0.87
N ASP A 51 10.52 -11.53 1.98
CA ASP A 51 9.99 -11.50 3.36
C ASP A 51 9.23 -10.21 3.67
N ALA A 52 9.61 -9.08 3.06
CA ALA A 52 8.96 -7.79 3.26
C ALA A 52 7.83 -7.51 2.25
N ILE A 53 7.66 -8.31 1.20
CA ILE A 53 6.65 -8.07 0.16
C ILE A 53 5.24 -8.07 0.75
N ALA A 54 4.93 -9.02 1.64
CA ALA A 54 3.61 -9.12 2.26
C ALA A 54 3.26 -7.85 3.05
N ASP A 55 4.20 -7.34 3.84
CA ASP A 55 4.04 -6.13 4.64
C ASP A 55 3.87 -4.89 3.76
N VAL A 56 4.71 -4.75 2.72
CA VAL A 56 4.61 -3.63 1.77
C VAL A 56 3.29 -3.69 1.01
N ALA A 57 2.86 -4.87 0.55
CA ALA A 57 1.58 -5.04 -0.12
C ALA A 57 0.40 -4.66 0.80
N GLN A 58 0.46 -5.02 2.08
CA GLN A 58 -0.53 -4.61 3.07
C GLN A 58 -0.58 -3.08 3.23
N ASP A 59 0.57 -2.42 3.35
CA ASP A 59 0.69 -0.96 3.41
C ASP A 59 0.05 -0.30 2.17
N ILE A 60 0.25 -0.88 0.99
CA ILE A 60 -0.36 -0.43 -0.28
C ILE A 60 -1.87 -0.59 -0.22
N PHE A 61 -2.39 -1.76 0.14
CA PHE A 61 -3.83 -2.01 0.23
C PHE A 61 -4.51 -1.04 1.21
N VAL A 62 -3.97 -0.88 2.42
CA VAL A 62 -4.51 0.06 3.42
C VAL A 62 -4.49 1.49 2.91
N SER A 63 -3.43 1.88 2.21
CA SER A 63 -3.30 3.23 1.64
C SER A 63 -4.24 3.47 0.48
N ALA A 64 -4.43 2.47 -0.38
CA ALA A 64 -5.41 2.50 -1.45
C ALA A 64 -6.80 2.67 -0.85
N PHE A 65 -7.17 1.86 0.16
CA PHE A 65 -8.47 1.95 0.82
C PHE A 65 -8.76 3.36 1.35
N ARG A 66 -7.78 3.97 2.05
CA ARG A 66 -7.89 5.35 2.56
C ARG A 66 -7.94 6.40 1.45
N GLY A 67 -7.32 6.14 0.31
CA GLY A 67 -7.27 7.04 -0.85
C GLY A 67 -8.48 6.95 -1.78
N LEU A 68 -9.29 5.89 -1.69
CA LEU A 68 -10.43 5.65 -2.59
C LEU A 68 -11.45 6.80 -2.59
N GLY A 69 -11.67 7.46 -1.45
CA GLY A 69 -12.57 8.61 -1.35
C GLY A 69 -12.10 9.83 -2.14
N ARG A 70 -10.81 9.89 -2.51
CA ARG A 70 -10.21 10.95 -3.33
C ARG A 70 -9.86 10.48 -4.74
N PHE A 71 -10.09 9.22 -5.07
CA PHE A 71 -9.82 8.71 -6.40
C PHE A 71 -10.81 9.34 -7.38
N ASP A 72 -10.30 10.13 -8.33
CA ASP A 72 -11.07 10.70 -9.43
C ASP A 72 -10.80 9.93 -10.73
N PRO A 73 -11.79 9.19 -11.26
CA PRO A 73 -11.63 8.42 -12.49
C PRO A 73 -11.55 9.30 -13.76
N THR A 74 -11.71 10.63 -13.66
CA THR A 74 -11.61 11.57 -14.78
C THR A 74 -10.25 12.29 -14.86
N GLY A 75 -9.38 12.09 -13.88
CA GLY A 75 -8.06 12.73 -13.78
C GLY A 75 -6.96 12.12 -14.67
N PRO A 76 -5.73 12.67 -14.65
CA PRO A 76 -4.60 12.20 -15.46
C PRO A 76 -4.18 10.74 -15.17
N ASP A 77 -4.50 10.22 -13.98
CA ASP A 77 -4.39 8.81 -13.61
C ASP A 77 -5.68 8.04 -13.96
N ALA A 78 -6.27 8.29 -15.14
CA ALA A 78 -7.64 7.92 -15.54
C ALA A 78 -8.03 6.44 -15.38
N THR A 79 -7.08 5.55 -15.09
CA THR A 79 -7.35 4.15 -14.76
C THR A 79 -7.09 3.89 -13.29
N PHE A 80 -7.96 3.07 -12.68
CA PHE A 80 -7.77 2.60 -11.30
C PHE A 80 -6.40 1.93 -11.10
N ARG A 81 -5.87 1.25 -12.12
CA ARG A 81 -4.53 0.66 -12.11
C ARG A 81 -3.42 1.71 -12.07
N GLY A 82 -3.54 2.80 -12.83
CA GLY A 82 -2.59 3.92 -12.83
C GLY A 82 -2.55 4.61 -11.46
N TRP A 83 -3.72 4.93 -10.91
CA TRP A 83 -3.83 5.46 -9.55
C TRP A 83 -3.24 4.48 -8.51
N LEU A 84 -3.54 3.18 -8.61
CA LEU A 84 -3.00 2.18 -7.70
C LEU A 84 -1.47 2.08 -7.81
N TRP A 85 -0.91 2.24 -9.01
CA TRP A 85 0.54 2.31 -9.21
C TRP A 85 1.15 3.52 -8.49
N THR A 86 0.50 4.69 -8.54
CA THR A 86 0.94 5.87 -7.79
C THR A 86 1.00 5.60 -6.29
N VAL A 87 -0.03 4.95 -5.73
CA VAL A 87 -0.05 4.53 -4.32
C VAL A 87 1.07 3.51 -4.03
N ALA A 88 1.21 2.48 -4.88
CA ALA A 88 2.21 1.43 -4.74
C ALA A 88 3.63 1.99 -4.73
N ARG A 89 3.95 2.84 -5.71
CA ARG A 89 5.24 3.51 -5.84
C ARG A 89 5.57 4.32 -4.58
N SER A 90 4.62 5.08 -4.05
CA SER A 90 4.85 5.83 -2.81
C SER A 90 5.24 4.92 -1.64
N ARG A 91 4.55 3.78 -1.46
CA ARG A 91 4.83 2.86 -0.34
C ARG A 91 6.11 2.08 -0.49
N ILE A 92 6.46 1.68 -1.70
CA ILE A 92 7.75 1.07 -2.01
C ILE A 92 8.89 2.06 -1.70
N MET A 93 8.74 3.33 -2.10
CA MET A 93 9.72 4.37 -1.79
C MET A 93 9.83 4.65 -0.28
N ASP A 94 8.70 4.66 0.43
CA ASP A 94 8.66 4.78 1.89
C ASP A 94 9.36 3.62 2.58
N TYR A 95 9.18 2.38 2.10
CA TYR A 95 9.89 1.20 2.59
C TYR A 95 11.41 1.38 2.45
N HIS A 96 11.90 1.69 1.25
CA HIS A 96 13.34 1.89 1.02
C HIS A 96 13.91 3.04 1.86
N ARG A 97 13.14 4.12 2.06
CA ARG A 97 13.54 5.23 2.94
C ARG A 97 13.65 4.80 4.40
N ARG A 98 12.73 3.95 4.89
CA ARG A 98 12.78 3.36 6.24
C ARG A 98 14.01 2.47 6.40
N GLN A 99 14.26 1.56 5.45
CA GLN A 99 15.42 0.66 5.51
C GLN A 99 16.76 1.42 5.57
N LYS A 100 16.93 2.46 4.74
CA LYS A 100 18.13 3.33 4.78
C LYS A 100 18.33 4.03 6.12
N ARG A 101 17.25 4.40 6.81
CA ARG A 101 17.32 5.02 8.15
C ARG A 101 17.65 3.99 9.22
N SER A 102 17.10 2.78 9.13
CA SER A 102 17.40 1.69 10.05
C SER A 102 18.87 1.27 9.95
N THR A 103 19.44 1.17 8.75
CA THR A 103 20.86 0.84 8.57
C THR A 103 21.80 1.98 8.99
N ALA A 104 21.39 3.24 8.82
CA ALA A 104 22.13 4.39 9.36
C ALA A 104 22.04 4.49 10.90
N GLY A 105 21.06 3.82 11.54
CA GLY A 105 20.83 3.82 12.99
C GLY A 105 21.49 2.66 13.75
N VAL A 106 21.97 1.61 13.08
CA VAL A 106 22.76 0.50 13.68
C VAL A 106 24.23 0.91 13.84
N GLY A 107 24.42 2.12 14.37
CA GLY A 107 25.66 2.68 14.90
C GLY A 107 25.42 3.54 16.14
N GLY A 108 24.21 3.47 16.73
CA GLY A 108 23.79 4.29 17.87
C GLY A 108 23.45 3.51 19.14
N SER A 109 23.69 2.19 19.20
CA SER A 109 23.52 1.41 20.45
C SER A 109 24.74 1.42 21.37
N THR A 110 25.76 2.25 21.10
CA THR A 110 26.88 2.56 22.02
C THR A 110 26.90 4.02 22.45
N ALA A 111 25.74 4.64 22.68
CA ALA A 111 25.64 5.96 23.30
C ALA A 111 25.04 5.93 24.71
N TYR A 112 25.09 4.80 25.41
CA TYR A 112 25.07 4.77 26.88
C TYR A 112 26.51 4.88 27.40
N GLY A 113 27.14 6.03 27.15
CA GLY A 113 28.53 6.31 27.54
C GLY A 113 28.70 7.52 28.46
N ASN A 114 27.63 8.24 28.85
CA ASN A 114 27.80 9.40 29.73
C ASN A 114 26.52 9.84 30.49
N LEU A 115 25.91 8.96 31.28
CA LEU A 115 24.86 9.37 32.24
C LEU A 115 25.00 8.67 33.60
N GLN A 116 26.23 8.62 34.12
CA GLN A 116 26.45 8.30 35.54
C GLN A 116 27.70 9.00 36.09
N SER A 117 27.70 10.35 36.05
CA SER A 117 28.62 11.17 36.86
C SER A 117 28.03 12.53 37.21
N LEU A 118 26.71 12.57 37.47
CA LEU A 118 26.05 13.73 38.11
C LEU A 118 25.33 13.26 39.38
N ALA A 119 26.08 12.63 40.27
CA ALA A 119 25.71 12.44 41.65
C ALA A 119 26.92 12.80 42.51
N ASP A 120 27.08 14.09 42.78
CA ASP A 120 27.88 14.57 43.90
C ASP A 120 27.27 14.06 45.21
N PRO A 121 28.10 13.43 46.05
CA PRO A 121 28.30 13.92 47.43
C PRO A 121 29.82 13.88 47.76
N ILE A 122 30.48 14.81 48.46
CA ILE A 122 30.19 15.60 49.67
C ILE A 122 31.07 16.86 49.65
#